data_AF-A0A7Y2MBJ4-F1
#
_entry.id   AF-A0A7Y2MBJ4-F1
#
_cell.length_a   1.000
_cell.length_b   1.000
_cell.length_c   1.000
_cell.angle_alpha   90.00
_cell.angle_beta   90.00
_cell.angle_gamma   90.00
#
_symmetry.space_group_name_H-M   'P 1'
#
loop_
_entity.id
_entity.type
_entity.pdbx_description
1 polymer ?
#
loop_
_entity_poly.entity_id
_entity_poly.type
_entity_poly.pdbx_seq_one_letter_code
_entity_poly.pdbx_strand_id
1 'polypeptide(L)' 'MRILKAFLADIRGATAVEYGLLAALISAALIGGLTTFGNSLQNTFNTVSNNLDNH' A
#
# COMPACT_ATOMS: atom_id res chain seq x y z
N MET A 1 37.04 -17.32 11.25
CA MET A 1 36.12 -17.30 10.08
C MET A 1 34.69 -17.81 10.37
N ARG A 2 34.26 -17.95 11.63
CA ARG A 2 32.93 -18.52 11.93
C ARG A 2 31.80 -17.53 11.63
N ILE A 3 32.03 -16.24 11.91
CA ILE A 3 31.07 -15.16 11.72
C ILE A 3 30.81 -14.89 10.22
N LEU A 4 31.88 -14.81 9.42
CA LEU A 4 31.77 -14.68 7.95
C LEU A 4 31.03 -15.87 7.31
N LYS A 5 31.34 -17.11 7.73
CA LYS A 5 30.62 -18.31 7.24
C LYS A 5 29.14 -18.32 7.64
N ALA A 6 28.81 -17.86 8.85
CA ALA A 6 27.42 -17.74 9.30
C ALA A 6 26.65 -16.67 8.52
N PHE A 7 27.28 -15.54 8.21
CA PHE A 7 26.68 -14.48 7.38
C PHE A 7 26.44 -14.94 5.93
N LEU A 8 27.41 -15.65 5.34
CA LEU A 8 27.27 -16.24 4.00
C LEU A 8 26.22 -17.36 3.92
N ALA A 9 25.90 -18.02 5.04
CA ALA A 9 24.88 -19.07 5.14
C ALA A 9 23.49 -18.52 5.49
N ASP A 10 23.35 -17.22 5.74
CA ASP A 10 22.07 -16.60 6.11
C ASP A 10 21.25 -16.21 4.88
N ILE A 11 20.21 -17.00 4.60
CA ILE A 11 19.24 -16.80 3.52
C ILE A 11 18.02 -15.96 3.95
N ARG A 12 17.95 -15.49 5.21
CA ARG A 12 16.86 -14.64 5.69
C ARG A 12 16.71 -13.35 4.87
N GLY A 13 17.83 -12.84 4.33
CA GLY A 13 17.82 -11.71 3.40
C GLY A 13 17.09 -12.01 2.08
N ALA A 14 17.23 -13.21 1.53
CA ALA A 14 16.52 -13.63 0.32
C ALA A 14 15.00 -13.74 0.58
N THR A 15 14.59 -14.27 1.75
CA THR A 15 13.18 -14.31 2.14
C THR A 15 12.59 -12.91 2.38
N ALA A 16 13.41 -11.94 2.84
CA ALA A 16 12.96 -10.56 3.02
C ALA A 16 12.64 -9.87 1.69
N VAL A 17 13.31 -10.23 0.60
CA VAL A 17 13.03 -9.71 -0.75
C VAL A 17 11.72 -10.28 -1.29
N GLU A 18 11.44 -11.57 -1.05
CA GLU A 18 10.19 -12.22 -1.48
C GLU A 18 8.97 -11.61 -0.78
N TYR A 19 9.01 -11.50 0.56
CA TYR A 19 7.94 -10.84 1.32
C TYR A 19 7.90 -9.33 1.07
N GLY A 20 9.04 -8.71 0.76
CA GLY A 20 9.12 -7.30 0.35
C GLY A 20 8.39 -7.01 -0.96
N LEU A 21 8.50 -7.90 -1.95
CA LEU A 21 7.77 -7.78 -3.21
C LEU A 21 6.26 -7.98 -3.02
N LEU A 22 5.85 -8.95 -2.20
CA LEU A 22 4.44 -9.15 -1.86
C LEU A 22 3.86 -7.94 -1.12
N ALA A 23 4.60 -7.39 -0.15
CA ALA A 23 4.19 -6.19 0.56
C ALA A 23 4.04 -4.99 -0.40
N ALA A 24 4.99 -4.80 -1.32
CA ALA A 24 4.93 -3.74 -2.32
C ALA A 24 3.69 -3.85 -3.23
N LEU A 25 3.35 -5.06 -3.69
CA LEU A 25 2.15 -5.29 -4.51
C LEU A 25 0.85 -5.03 -3.75
N ILE A 26 0.77 -5.48 -2.50
CA ILE A 26 -0.40 -5.22 -1.63
C ILE A 26 -0.54 -3.72 -1.37
N SER A 27 0.56 -3.03 -1.03
CA SER A 27 0.56 -1.59 -0.82
C SER A 27 0.13 -0.82 -2.07
N ALA A 28 0.63 -1.18 -3.26
CA ALA A 28 0.24 -0.53 -4.50
C ALA A 28 -1.27 -0.69 -4.79
N ALA A 29 -1.81 -1.90 -4.61
CA ALA A 29 -3.24 -2.16 -4.77
C ALA A 29 -4.09 -1.38 -3.77
N LEU A 30 -3.67 -1.33 -2.50
CA LEU A 30 -4.36 -0.57 -1.45
C LEU A 30 -4.36 0.93 -1.75
N ILE A 31 -3.22 1.51 -2.17
CA ILE A 31 -3.13 2.93 -2.52
C ILE A 31 -4.10 3.24 -3.66
N GLY A 32 -4.07 2.48 -4.76
CA GLY A 32 -4.97 2.69 -5.89
C GLY A 32 -6.45 2.54 -5.52
N GLY A 33 -6.78 1.54 -4.70
CA GLY A 33 -8.13 1.32 -4.19
C GLY A 33 -8.62 2.46 -3.30
N LEU A 34 -7.81 2.91 -2.34
CA LEU A 34 -8.15 4.02 -1.45
C LEU A 34 -8.28 5.34 -2.19
N THR A 35 -7.45 5.62 -3.20
CA THR A 35 -7.59 6.82 -4.03
C THR A 35 -8.94 6.85 -4.75
N THR A 36 -9.32 5.73 -5.37
CA THR A 36 -10.61 5.63 -6.08
C THR A 36 -11.79 5.76 -5.11
N PHE A 37 -11.71 5.10 -3.96
CA PHE A 37 -12.73 5.20 -2.91
C PHE A 37 -12.87 6.63 -2.37
N GLY A 38 -11.74 7.29 -2.07
CA GLY A 38 -11.71 8.67 -1.59
C GLY A 38 -12.34 9.65 -2.59
N ASN A 39 -12.06 9.49 -3.88
CA ASN A 39 -12.69 10.30 -4.93
C ASN A 39 -14.21 10.11 -4.97
N SER A 40 -14.71 8.87 -4.89
CA SER A 40 -16.15 8.59 -4.86
C SER A 40 -16.82 9.19 -3.62
N LEU A 41 -16.16 9.13 -2.46
CA LEU A 41 -16.65 9.72 -1.23
C LEU A 41 -16.70 11.25 -1.33
N GLN A 42 -15.65 11.88 -1.84
CA GLN A 42 -15.61 13.32 -2.09
C GLN A 42 -16.72 13.76 -3.05
N ASN A 43 -16.93 13.03 -4.14
CA ASN A 43 -18.01 13.32 -5.09
C ASN A 43 -19.39 13.24 -4.45
N THR A 44 -19.59 12.27 -3.55
CA THR A 44 -20.83 12.14 -2.78
C THR A 44 -21.06 13.37 -1.90
N PHE A 45 -20.05 13.77 -1.12
CA PHE A 45 -20.16 14.96 -0.27
C PHE A 45 -20.33 16.25 -1.07
N ASN A 46 -19.63 16.41 -2.18
CA ASN A 46 -19.79 17.55 -3.08
C ASN A 46 -21.22 17.62 -3.63
N THR A 47 -21.79 16.47 -4.01
CA THR A 47 -23.17 16.39 -4.48
C THR A 47 -24.12 16.88 -3.39
N VAL A 48 -23.95 16.42 -2.15
CA VAL A 48 -24.78 16.87 -1.02
C VAL A 48 -24.60 18.37 -0.76
N SER A 49 -23.36 18.87 -0.72
CA SER A 49 -23.07 20.30 -0.52
C SER A 49 -23.73 21.15 -1.59
N ASN A 50 -23.57 20.80 -2.86
CA ASN A 50 -24.17 21.52 -3.96
C ASN A 50 -25.70 21.53 -3.89
N ASN A 51 -26.33 20.44 -3.47
CA ASN A 51 -27.78 20.42 -3.30
C ASN A 51 -28.24 21.31 -2.15
N LEU A 52 -27.44 21.42 -1.07
CA LEU A 52 -27.72 22.32 0.05
C LEU A 52 -27.52 23.80 -0.33
N ASP A 53 -26.46 24.11 -1.06
CA ASP A 53 -26.10 25.49 -1.44
C ASP A 53 -27.05 26.09 -2.52
N ASN A 54 -27.70 25.24 -3.31
CA ASN A 54 -28.66 25.65 -4.34
C ASN A 54 -30.12 25.78 -3.83
N HIS A 55 -30.37 25.66 -2.53
CA HIS A 55 -31.64 25.93 -1.86
C HIS A 55 -31.50 27.10 -0.88
#